data_AF-A0A285THI9-F1
#
_entry.id   AF-A0A285THI9-F1
#
_cell.length_a   1.000
_cell.length_b   1.000
_cell.length_c   1.000
_cell.angle_alpha   90.00
_cell.angle_beta   90.00
_cell.angle_gamma   90.00
#
_symmetry.space_group_name_H-M   'P 1'
#
loop_
_entity.id
_entity.type
_entity.pdbx_description
1 polymer ?
#
loop_
_entity_poly.entity_id
_entity_poly.type
_entity_poly.pdbx_seq_one_letter_code
_entity_poly.pdbx_strand_id
1 'polypeptide(L)'
;MTTIIYLEDNGERQVLKQIADIARLGISGDQDAKELAKYIRQGLQLLGKFGVPSDKRLMMVSEEVDGDKRTFHLLKELKHIPYPLFEFRINRTTPGAFRAIFFEYKYEEEQLLIFAKSVLKQGDPNPPELQQAIKESLALYERFHENPELYLGEDD
;
A
#
# COMPACT_ATOMS: atom_id res chain seq x y z
N MET A 1 4.24 -15.53 9.92
CA MET A 1 4.60 -14.12 10.12
C MET A 1 4.34 -13.38 8.82
N THR A 2 4.19 -12.06 8.85
CA THR A 2 4.01 -11.27 7.62
C THR A 2 4.98 -10.10 7.65
N THR A 3 5.76 -9.96 6.59
CA THR A 3 6.71 -8.85 6.42
C THR A 3 6.30 -7.99 5.24
N ILE A 4 6.34 -6.67 5.43
CA ILE A 4 6.06 -5.69 4.39
C ILE A 4 7.39 -5.22 3.80
N ILE A 5 7.55 -5.37 2.49
CA ILE A 5 8.75 -4.95 1.75
C ILE A 5 8.33 -3.85 0.77
N TYR A 6 9.08 -2.75 0.74
CA TYR A 6 8.89 -1.68 -0.25
C TYR A 6 9.94 -1.81 -1.34
N LEU A 7 9.52 -2.17 -2.55
CA LEU A 7 10.44 -2.32 -3.67
C LEU A 7 11.11 -0.99 -4.01
N GLU A 8 12.41 -1.10 -4.30
CA GLU A 8 13.17 -0.03 -4.91
C GLU A 8 13.09 -0.14 -6.43
N ASP A 9 12.79 0.97 -7.09
CA ASP A 9 12.80 1.09 -8.54
C ASP A 9 13.53 2.38 -8.91
N ASN A 10 14.58 2.26 -9.72
CA ASN A 10 15.45 3.38 -10.11
C ASN A 10 16.03 4.17 -8.91
N GLY A 11 16.43 3.46 -7.84
CA GLY A 11 17.02 4.06 -6.63
C GLY A 11 15.99 4.65 -5.66
N GLU A 12 14.69 4.44 -5.88
CA GLU A 12 13.65 5.00 -5.03
C GLU A 12 12.60 3.95 -4.59
N ARG A 13 12.38 3.86 -3.27
CA ARG A 13 11.27 3.11 -2.69
C ARG A 13 10.00 3.97 -2.71
N GLN A 14 9.36 4.06 -3.88
CA GLN A 14 8.32 5.06 -4.18
C GLN A 14 7.16 5.06 -3.18
N VAL A 15 6.70 3.88 -2.74
CA VAL A 15 5.61 3.76 -1.75
C VAL A 15 6.03 4.33 -0.40
N LEU A 16 7.23 3.95 0.08
CA LEU A 16 7.76 4.44 1.35
C LEU A 16 7.97 5.94 1.32
N LYS A 17 8.50 6.48 0.21
CA LYS A 17 8.65 7.92 0.01
C LYS A 17 7.32 8.65 0.06
N GLN A 18 6.28 8.18 -0.64
CA GLN A 18 4.98 8.83 -0.62
C GLN A 18 4.35 8.83 0.78
N ILE A 19 4.49 7.73 1.53
CA ILE A 19 4.06 7.67 2.93
C ILE A 19 4.83 8.70 3.79
N ALA A 20 6.16 8.78 3.60
CA ALA A 20 7.01 9.72 4.31
C ALA A 20 6.64 11.18 3.99
N ASP A 21 6.34 11.50 2.73
CA ASP A 21 5.94 12.84 2.31
C ASP A 21 4.59 13.25 2.90
N ILE A 22 3.59 12.35 2.92
CA ILE A 22 2.32 12.59 3.61
C ILE A 22 2.56 12.83 5.11
N ALA A 23 3.41 12.02 5.75
CA ALA A 23 3.73 12.20 7.17
C ALA A 23 4.44 13.54 7.45
N ARG A 24 5.37 13.97 6.59
CA ARG A 24 6.07 15.26 6.70
C ARG A 24 5.12 16.45 6.59
N LEU A 25 4.14 16.39 5.68
CA LEU A 25 3.07 17.39 5.60
C LEU A 25 2.28 17.46 6.91
N GLY A 26 1.91 16.30 7.47
CA GLY A 26 1.22 16.22 8.76
C GLY A 26 2.02 16.78 9.93
N ILE A 27 3.35 16.56 9.96
CA ILE A 27 4.26 17.15 10.96
C ILE A 27 4.35 18.67 10.80
N SER A 28 4.29 19.16 9.56
CA SER A 28 4.32 20.60 9.23
C SER A 28 3.02 21.34 9.55
N GLY A 29 1.99 20.65 10.03
CA GLY A 29 0.72 21.24 10.48
C GLY A 29 -0.47 21.02 9.55
N ASP A 30 -0.31 20.29 8.44
CA ASP A 30 -1.44 19.90 7.59
C ASP A 30 -2.27 18.81 8.30
N GLN A 31 -3.45 19.19 8.79
CA GLN A 31 -4.30 18.30 9.57
C GLN A 31 -4.83 17.12 8.75
N ASP A 32 -5.13 17.33 7.48
CA ASP A 32 -5.64 16.30 6.57
C ASP A 32 -4.56 15.25 6.25
N ALA A 33 -3.33 15.70 6.03
CA ALA A 33 -2.18 14.83 5.85
C ALA A 33 -1.86 14.06 7.13
N LYS A 34 -1.98 14.69 8.30
CA LYS A 34 -1.77 14.05 9.61
C LYS A 34 -2.78 12.91 9.84
N GLU A 35 -4.05 13.13 9.56
CA GLU A 35 -5.08 12.08 9.65
C GLU A 35 -4.83 10.97 8.63
N LEU A 36 -4.52 11.32 7.39
CA LEU A 36 -4.20 10.33 6.36
C LEU A 36 -3.00 9.46 6.76
N ALA A 37 -1.92 10.05 7.26
CA ALA A 37 -0.75 9.34 7.76
C ALA A 37 -1.09 8.39 8.92
N LYS A 38 -1.95 8.84 9.86
CA LYS A 38 -2.46 7.99 10.96
C LYS A 38 -3.17 6.75 10.40
N TYR A 39 -4.08 6.90 9.44
CA TYR A 39 -4.83 5.78 8.87
C TYR A 39 -3.95 4.85 8.02
N ILE A 40 -3.00 5.39 7.26
CA ILE A 40 -2.00 4.60 6.54
C ILE A 40 -1.23 3.72 7.52
N ARG A 41 -0.69 4.31 8.60
CA ARG A 41 0.05 3.58 9.62
C ARG A 41 -0.78 2.47 10.26
N GLN A 42 -2.01 2.78 10.69
CA GLN A 42 -2.90 1.78 11.29
C GLN A 42 -3.23 0.65 10.32
N GLY A 43 -3.49 0.98 9.05
CA GLY A 43 -3.80 -0.01 8.02
C GLY A 43 -2.61 -0.92 7.71
N LEU A 44 -1.40 -0.36 7.63
CA LEU A 44 -0.17 -1.15 7.44
C LEU A 44 0.17 -2.00 8.66
N GLN A 45 -0.06 -1.51 9.89
CA GLN A 45 0.08 -2.32 11.11
C GLN A 45 -0.89 -3.51 11.12
N LEU A 46 -2.14 -3.28 10.71
CA LEU A 46 -3.14 -4.33 10.60
C LEU A 46 -2.74 -5.35 9.53
N LEU A 47 -2.29 -4.87 8.37
CA LEU A 47 -1.83 -5.69 7.27
C LEU A 47 -0.58 -6.50 7.62
N GLY A 48 0.40 -5.93 8.32
CA GLY A 48 1.57 -6.65 8.80
C GLY A 48 1.27 -7.65 9.93
N LYS A 49 0.19 -7.44 10.70
CA LYS A 49 -0.23 -8.39 11.73
C LYS A 49 -0.98 -9.60 11.16
N PHE A 50 -1.86 -9.35 10.20
CA PHE A 50 -2.81 -10.37 9.71
C PHE A 50 -2.48 -10.88 8.31
N GLY A 51 -1.59 -10.22 7.58
CA GLY A 51 -1.32 -10.57 6.20
C GLY A 51 -2.48 -10.28 5.27
N VAL A 52 -2.47 -10.93 4.11
CA VAL A 52 -3.65 -11.03 3.24
C VAL A 52 -4.44 -12.29 3.62
N PRO A 53 -5.65 -12.15 4.20
CA PRO A 53 -6.46 -13.31 4.62
C PRO A 53 -6.93 -14.15 3.42
N SER A 54 -7.35 -15.39 3.67
CA SER A 54 -7.81 -16.31 2.61
C SER A 54 -9.04 -15.82 1.85
N ASP A 55 -9.94 -15.08 2.51
CA ASP A 55 -11.11 -14.46 1.90
C ASP A 55 -10.81 -13.12 1.20
N LYS A 56 -9.54 -12.70 1.21
CA LYS A 56 -9.01 -11.47 0.60
C LYS A 56 -9.68 -10.19 1.13
N ARG A 57 -10.24 -10.23 2.34
CA ARG A 57 -10.89 -9.08 2.97
C ARG A 57 -10.19 -8.71 4.26
N LEU A 58 -9.81 -7.44 4.37
CA LEU A 58 -9.30 -6.87 5.62
C LEU A 58 -10.00 -5.54 5.87
N MET A 59 -10.62 -5.43 7.04
CA MET A 59 -11.34 -4.23 7.46
C MET A 59 -10.65 -3.60 8.67
N MET A 60 -10.58 -2.27 8.66
CA MET A 60 -10.10 -1.48 9.77
C MET A 60 -11.21 -0.53 10.20
N VAL A 61 -11.44 -0.42 11.51
CA VAL A 61 -12.27 0.63 12.09
C VAL A 61 -11.33 1.58 12.83
N SER A 62 -11.43 2.87 12.55
CA SER A 62 -10.69 3.93 13.23
C SER A 62 -11.62 5.04 13.65
N GLU A 63 -11.13 5.93 14.50
CA GLU A 63 -11.85 7.09 15.02
C GLU A 63 -11.36 8.36 14.31
N GLU A 64 -12.28 9.20 13.83
CA GLU A 64 -12.02 10.53 13.29
C GLU A 64 -11.75 11.54 14.43
N VAL A 65 -11.36 12.77 14.08
CA VAL A 65 -11.00 13.80 15.09
C VAL A 65 -12.20 14.22 15.96
N ASP A 66 -13.41 14.12 15.44
CA ASP A 66 -14.67 14.43 16.15
C ASP A 66 -15.21 13.25 16.98
N GLY A 67 -14.52 12.10 16.97
CA GLY A 67 -14.93 10.88 17.67
C GLY A 67 -15.79 9.93 16.83
N ASP A 68 -16.15 10.31 15.60
CA ASP A 68 -16.93 9.43 14.74
C ASP A 68 -16.12 8.23 14.25
N LYS A 69 -16.78 7.08 14.13
CA LYS A 69 -16.13 5.86 13.65
C LYS A 69 -16.14 5.79 12.14
N ARG A 70 -14.99 5.47 11.56
CA ARG A 70 -14.80 5.23 10.14
C ARG A 70 -14.31 3.83 9.86
N THR A 71 -14.97 3.17 8.91
CA THR A 71 -14.59 1.84 8.43
C THR A 71 -13.83 1.95 7.11
N PHE A 72 -12.73 1.22 6.99
CA PHE A 72 -11.91 1.12 5.80
C PHE A 72 -11.87 -0.34 5.32
N HIS A 73 -12.19 -0.58 4.06
CA HIS A 73 -11.87 -1.83 3.37
C HIS A 73 -10.47 -1.70 2.80
N LEU A 74 -9.49 -2.25 3.52
CA LEU A 74 -8.07 -2.03 3.23
C LEU A 74 -7.59 -2.72 1.97
N LEU A 75 -8.25 -3.80 1.56
CA LEU A 75 -7.81 -4.64 0.45
C LEU A 75 -8.82 -4.61 -0.69
N LYS A 76 -8.30 -4.58 -1.92
CA LYS A 76 -9.03 -4.87 -3.14
C LYS A 76 -8.11 -5.62 -4.09
N GLU A 77 -8.51 -6.83 -4.44
CA GLU A 77 -7.86 -7.58 -5.51
C GLU A 77 -8.04 -6.87 -6.86
N LEU A 78 -6.97 -6.75 -7.63
CA LEU A 78 -7.02 -6.24 -8.99
C LEU A 78 -7.35 -7.41 -9.93
N LYS A 79 -8.59 -7.44 -10.40
CA LYS A 79 -9.09 -8.49 -11.29
C LYS A 79 -8.78 -8.17 -12.75
N HIS A 80 -8.82 -9.20 -13.58
CA HIS A 80 -8.62 -9.11 -15.05
C HIS A 80 -7.22 -8.65 -15.48
N ILE A 81 -6.23 -8.86 -14.62
CA ILE A 81 -4.81 -8.74 -14.94
C ILE A 81 -4.14 -10.13 -14.82
N PRO A 82 -3.03 -10.39 -15.52
CA PRO A 82 -2.41 -11.72 -15.55
C PRO A 82 -1.87 -12.22 -14.19
N TYR A 83 -1.62 -11.31 -13.23
CA TYR A 83 -0.93 -11.61 -11.98
C TYR A 83 -1.71 -11.13 -10.75
N PRO A 84 -1.54 -11.78 -9.58
CA PRO A 84 -2.30 -11.47 -8.37
C PRO A 84 -1.78 -10.20 -7.67
N LEU A 85 -2.17 -9.03 -8.18
CA LEU A 85 -1.92 -7.75 -7.53
C LEU A 85 -3.09 -7.34 -6.64
N PHE A 86 -2.76 -6.64 -5.55
CA PHE A 86 -3.69 -6.08 -4.60
C PHE A 86 -3.51 -4.57 -4.49
N GLU A 87 -4.61 -3.88 -4.20
CA GLU A 87 -4.66 -2.47 -3.87
C GLU A 87 -4.87 -2.34 -2.35
N PHE A 88 -3.90 -1.79 -1.64
CA PHE A 88 -4.04 -1.27 -0.28
C PHE A 88 -4.76 0.08 -0.34
N ARG A 89 -5.84 0.24 0.43
CA ARG A 89 -6.78 1.37 0.29
C ARG A 89 -7.02 2.12 1.59
N ILE A 90 -6.67 3.39 1.60
CA ILE A 90 -7.18 4.35 2.58
C ILE A 90 -8.08 5.35 1.84
N ASN A 91 -9.39 5.19 2.01
CA ASN A 91 -10.39 6.05 1.37
C ASN A 91 -10.63 7.31 2.20
N ARG A 92 -10.18 8.47 1.72
CA ARG A 92 -10.61 9.80 2.19
C ARG A 92 -10.95 10.71 1.03
N THR A 93 -11.77 11.72 1.31
CA THR A 93 -12.11 12.78 0.36
C THR A 93 -10.98 13.81 0.30
N THR A 94 -10.50 14.25 1.47
CA THR A 94 -9.40 15.21 1.62
C THR A 94 -8.28 14.55 2.44
N PRO A 95 -6.99 14.68 2.08
CA PRO A 95 -6.48 15.34 0.87
C PRO A 95 -6.63 14.47 -0.39
N GLY A 96 -7.18 13.25 -0.25
CA GLY A 96 -7.39 12.31 -1.33
C GLY A 96 -7.39 10.87 -0.80
N ALA A 97 -7.57 9.93 -1.71
CA ALA A 97 -7.57 8.51 -1.39
C ALA A 97 -6.20 7.91 -1.68
N PHE A 98 -5.51 7.44 -0.64
CA PHE A 98 -4.22 6.77 -0.78
C PHE A 98 -4.43 5.34 -1.27
N ARG A 99 -3.61 4.95 -2.25
CA ARG A 99 -3.55 3.65 -2.87
C ARG A 99 -2.12 3.18 -2.92
N ALA A 100 -1.88 1.92 -2.59
CA ALA A 100 -0.60 1.29 -2.89
C ALA A 100 -0.85 -0.09 -3.47
N ILE A 101 -0.15 -0.41 -4.55
CA ILE A 101 -0.24 -1.66 -5.28
C ILE A 101 0.85 -2.57 -4.73
N PHE A 102 0.47 -3.79 -4.38
CA PHE A 102 1.38 -4.79 -3.83
C PHE A 102 1.00 -6.20 -4.29
N PHE A 103 1.87 -7.16 -4.07
CA PHE A 103 1.60 -8.58 -4.30
C PHE A 103 2.12 -9.44 -3.15
N GLU A 104 1.58 -10.66 -3.05
CA GLU A 104 2.03 -11.64 -2.07
C GLU A 104 3.20 -12.44 -2.66
N TYR A 105 4.23 -12.69 -1.86
CA TYR A 105 5.28 -13.66 -2.14
C TYR A 105 5.50 -14.55 -0.91
N LYS A 106 5.63 -15.85 -1.12
CA LYS A 106 5.88 -16.80 -0.03
C LYS A 106 7.36 -17.17 -0.01
N TYR A 107 8.01 -16.95 1.13
CA TYR A 107 9.42 -17.27 1.34
C TYR A 107 9.58 -17.85 2.74
N GLU A 108 10.19 -19.03 2.86
CA GLU A 108 10.48 -19.68 4.17
C GLU A 108 9.32 -19.67 5.18
N GLU A 109 8.12 -20.07 4.73
CA GLU A 109 6.87 -20.08 5.51
C GLU A 109 6.33 -18.69 5.93
N GLU A 110 6.99 -17.62 5.51
CA GLU A 110 6.56 -16.24 5.68
C GLU A 110 5.74 -15.74 4.48
N GLN A 111 4.74 -14.89 4.77
CA GLN A 111 4.05 -14.12 3.74
C GLN A 111 4.72 -12.74 3.62
N LEU A 112 5.41 -12.52 2.51
CA LEU A 112 5.96 -11.21 2.17
C LEU A 112 4.93 -10.44 1.36
N LEU A 113 4.71 -9.18 1.73
CA LEU A 113 3.83 -8.25 1.04
C LEU A 113 4.68 -7.20 0.35
N ILE A 114 4.82 -7.35 -0.96
CA ILE A 114 5.78 -6.61 -1.78
C ILE A 114 5.08 -5.39 -2.39
N PHE A 115 5.29 -4.21 -1.81
CA PHE A 115 4.72 -2.95 -2.25
C PHE A 115 5.55 -2.34 -3.38
N ALA A 116 4.91 -2.11 -4.53
CA ALA A 116 5.58 -1.69 -5.76
C ALA A 116 5.40 -0.20 -6.08
N LYS A 117 4.14 0.26 -6.19
CA LYS A 117 3.82 1.66 -6.52
C LYS A 117 2.64 2.16 -5.70
N SER A 118 2.55 3.45 -5.49
CA SER A 118 1.45 4.10 -4.79
C SER A 118 1.02 5.40 -5.46
N VAL A 119 -0.22 5.79 -5.19
CA VAL A 119 -0.86 7.00 -5.71
C VAL A 119 -1.71 7.61 -4.60
N LEU A 120 -1.66 8.93 -4.48
CA LEU A 120 -2.65 9.72 -3.77
C LEU A 120 -3.60 10.33 -4.79
N LYS A 121 -4.77 9.71 -4.99
CA LYS A 121 -5.72 10.16 -6.02
C LYS A 121 -6.79 11.08 -5.46
N GLN A 122 -7.21 12.05 -6.27
CA GLN A 122 -8.30 12.97 -5.95
C GLN A 122 -9.42 12.81 -6.97
N GLY A 123 -10.68 12.81 -6.51
CA GLY A 123 -11.85 12.76 -7.38
C GLY A 123 -12.08 11.39 -8.03
N ASP A 124 -11.63 11.23 -9.29
CA ASP A 124 -12.01 10.13 -10.18
C ASP A 124 -11.73 8.75 -9.55
N PRO A 125 -12.71 7.82 -9.51
CA PRO A 125 -12.52 6.43 -9.08
C PRO A 125 -11.33 5.70 -9.72
N ASN A 126 -11.06 5.93 -11.01
CA ASN A 126 -10.06 5.24 -11.80
C ASN A 126 -9.20 6.17 -12.67
N PRO A 127 -8.36 7.01 -12.05
CA PRO A 127 -7.64 8.04 -12.77
C PRO A 127 -6.43 7.44 -13.53
N PRO A 128 -5.92 8.12 -14.57
CA PRO A 128 -4.80 7.62 -15.39
C PRO A 128 -3.55 7.25 -14.58
N GLU A 129 -3.22 8.00 -13.53
CA GLU A 129 -2.08 7.71 -12.66
C GLU A 129 -2.22 6.40 -11.89
N LEU A 130 -3.45 5.98 -11.55
CA LEU A 130 -3.69 4.67 -10.92
C LEU A 130 -3.46 3.55 -11.93
N GLN A 131 -3.94 3.72 -13.16
CA GLN A 131 -3.72 2.75 -14.23
C GLN A 131 -2.24 2.59 -14.56
N GLN A 132 -1.50 3.71 -14.58
CA GLN A 132 -0.06 3.71 -14.77
C GLN A 132 0.66 2.99 -13.61
N ALA A 133 0.29 3.28 -12.35
CA ALA A 133 0.86 2.59 -11.18
C ALA A 133 0.61 1.08 -11.20
N ILE A 134 -0.57 0.64 -11.66
CA ILE A 134 -0.88 -0.80 -11.84
C ILE A 134 0.03 -1.42 -12.91
N LYS A 135 0.16 -0.76 -14.07
CA LYS A 135 1.03 -1.24 -15.17
C LYS A 135 2.49 -1.34 -14.74
N GLU A 136 3.01 -0.34 -14.04
CA GLU A 136 4.38 -0.36 -13.52
C GLU A 136 4.58 -1.44 -12.45
N SER A 137 3.58 -1.64 -11.58
CA SER A 137 3.62 -2.71 -10.58
C SER A 137 3.63 -4.09 -11.23
N LEU A 138 3.00 -4.25 -12.40
CA LEU A 138 3.06 -5.48 -13.19
C LEU A 138 4.48 -5.78 -13.66
N ALA A 139 5.18 -4.77 -14.20
CA ALA A 139 6.56 -4.93 -14.64
C ALA A 139 7.51 -5.22 -13.47
N LEU A 140 7.28 -4.59 -12.31
CA LEU A 140 8.04 -4.87 -11.09
C LEU A 140 7.75 -6.27 -10.54
N TYR A 141 6.51 -6.74 -10.63
CA TYR A 141 6.16 -8.11 -10.28
C TYR A 141 6.95 -9.12 -11.11
N GLU A 142 6.99 -8.94 -12.44
CA GLU A 142 7.72 -9.83 -13.35
C GLU A 142 9.22 -9.84 -13.01
N ARG A 143 9.84 -8.65 -12.90
CA ARG A 143 11.25 -8.50 -12.52
C ARG A 143 11.57 -9.11 -11.16
N PHE A 144 10.69 -8.98 -10.17
CA PHE A 144 10.87 -9.58 -8.85
C PHE A 144 10.86 -11.11 -8.94
N HIS A 145 9.94 -11.70 -9.72
CA HIS A 145 9.85 -13.16 -9.83
C HIS A 145 10.97 -13.77 -10.68
N GLU A 146 11.58 -13.01 -11.59
CA GLU A 146 12.77 -13.44 -12.31
C GLU A 146 13.99 -13.59 -11.40
N ASN A 147 14.14 -12.70 -10.40
CA ASN A 147 15.25 -12.75 -9.46
C ASN A 147 14.88 -12.14 -8.09
N PRO A 148 14.17 -12.91 -7.23
CA PRO A 148 13.68 -12.41 -5.96
C PRO A 148 14.82 -12.10 -4.98
N GLU A 149 15.94 -12.82 -5.07
CA GLU A 149 17.10 -12.65 -4.19
C GLU A 149 17.69 -11.23 -4.25
N LEU A 150 17.60 -10.55 -5.40
CA LEU A 150 18.03 -9.14 -5.53
C LEU A 150 17.24 -8.17 -4.65
N TYR A 151 16.01 -8.54 -4.27
CA TYR A 151 15.10 -7.71 -3.49
C TYR A 151 14.92 -8.20 -2.05
N LEU A 152 15.31 -9.45 -1.79
CA LEU A 152 15.23 -10.11 -0.49
C LEU A 152 16.58 -10.22 0.23
N GLY A 153 17.69 -9.88 -0.45
CA GLY A 153 19.05 -9.95 0.10
C GLY A 153 19.18 -9.22 1.45
N GLU A 154 19.95 -9.84 2.33
CA GLU A 154 20.09 -9.51 3.76
C GLU A 154 20.33 -8.02 4.01
N ASP A 155 19.42 -7.39 4.76
CA ASP A 155 19.76 -6.20 5.54
C ASP A 155 20.79 -6.65 6.62
N ASP A 156 22.08 -6.55 6.32
CA ASP A 156 23.18 -6.58 7.30
C ASP A 156 23.13 -5.37 8.25
#